data_AF-A0A955W7A9-F1
#
_entry.id   AF-A0A955W7A9-F1
#
_cell.length_a   1.000
_cell.length_b   1.000
_cell.length_c   1.000
_cell.angle_alpha   90.00
_cell.angle_beta   90.00
_cell.angle_gamma   90.00
#
_symmetry.space_group_name_H-M   'P 1'
#
loop_
_entity.id
_entity.type
_entity.pdbx_description
1 polymer ?
#
loop_
_entity_poly.entity_id
_entity_poly.type
_entity_poly.pdbx_seq_one_letter_code
_entity_poly.pdbx_strand_id
1 'polypeptide(L)'
;MRRSVAPDPCGDRHLNVADLEIAQLGPCTVPSPNPVRDLFVDEDDTVCAYSDMQVLQQILAEYLPLPGFEPAGAREQLFFDPKTVRCAIVTCGGLCPGQNDVIRSIYLTLRYT
;
A
#
# COMPACT_ATOMS: atom_id res chain seq x y z
N MET A 1 -20.31 0.93 25.07
CA MET A 1 -21.17 2.10 24.76
C MET A 1 -20.72 2.63 23.40
N ARG A 2 -21.29 2.12 22.30
CA ARG A 2 -20.89 2.52 20.94
C ARG A 2 -21.50 3.90 20.66
N ARG A 3 -20.68 4.93 20.51
CA ARG A 3 -21.16 6.24 20.04
C ARG A 3 -21.41 6.11 18.54
N SER A 4 -22.68 6.22 18.16
CA SER A 4 -23.11 6.36 16.78
C SER A 4 -22.64 7.72 16.26
N VAL A 5 -21.75 7.70 15.26
CA VAL A 5 -21.40 8.85 14.44
C VAL A 5 -22.64 9.26 13.64
N ALA A 6 -22.91 10.56 13.54
CA ALA A 6 -24.08 11.09 12.86
C ALA A 6 -24.09 10.69 11.37
N PRO A 7 -25.27 10.47 10.74
CA PRO A 7 -25.34 10.13 9.33
C PRO A 7 -25.26 11.40 8.46
N ASP A 8 -24.36 11.39 7.47
CA ASP A 8 -24.20 12.46 6.49
C ASP A 8 -24.88 12.15 5.13
N PRO A 9 -25.21 13.17 4.33
CA PRO A 9 -26.24 13.14 3.28
C PRO A 9 -25.79 12.56 1.93
N CYS A 10 -24.54 12.11 1.81
CA CYS A 10 -24.03 11.43 0.63
C CYS A 10 -23.75 9.98 1.01
N GLY A 11 -24.71 9.09 0.72
CA GLY A 11 -24.55 7.67 1.01
C GLY A 11 -23.42 7.08 0.18
N ASP A 12 -22.26 6.87 0.80
CA ASP A 12 -21.50 5.61 0.76
C ASP A 12 -20.30 5.67 1.73
N ARG A 13 -20.07 4.52 2.39
CA ARG A 13 -19.19 4.25 3.55
C ARG A 13 -17.93 5.13 3.71
N HIS A 14 -17.77 5.75 4.88
CA HIS A 14 -16.46 6.27 5.33
C HIS A 14 -15.43 5.13 5.44
N LEU A 15 -14.26 5.33 4.86
CA LEU A 15 -13.10 4.44 5.03
C LEU A 15 -12.59 4.56 6.47
N ASN A 16 -12.52 3.45 7.19
CA ASN A 16 -11.83 3.42 8.48
C ASN A 16 -10.35 3.10 8.26
N VAL A 17 -9.49 3.53 9.19
CA VAL A 17 -8.05 3.22 9.14
C VAL A 17 -7.80 1.70 9.06
N ALA A 18 -8.58 0.91 9.82
CA ALA A 18 -8.46 -0.55 9.83
C ALA A 18 -8.78 -1.21 8.47
N ASP A 19 -9.57 -0.55 7.61
CA ASP A 19 -9.87 -1.06 6.27
C ASP A 19 -8.67 -0.87 5.31
N LEU A 20 -7.69 -0.05 5.71
CA LEU A 20 -6.51 0.32 4.92
C LEU A 20 -5.22 -0.35 5.41
N GLU A 21 -5.28 -1.13 6.50
CA GLU A 21 -4.13 -1.84 7.03
C GLU A 21 -3.68 -2.96 6.08
N ILE A 22 -2.39 -2.97 5.75
CA ILE A 22 -1.80 -4.01 4.89
C ILE A 22 -1.27 -5.15 5.76
N ALA A 23 -1.73 -6.37 5.46
CA ALA A 23 -1.27 -7.55 6.17
C ALA A 23 0.22 -7.83 5.87
N GLN A 24 1.01 -8.02 6.94
CA GLN A 24 2.42 -8.39 6.85
C GLN A 24 2.62 -9.88 7.15
N LEU A 25 3.58 -10.48 6.45
CA LEU A 25 3.93 -11.90 6.64
C LEU A 25 4.77 -12.16 7.90
N GLY A 26 5.34 -11.10 8.48
CA GLY A 26 6.24 -11.14 9.63
C GLY A 26 7.32 -10.05 9.52
N PRO A 27 8.36 -10.09 10.37
CA PRO A 27 9.39 -9.05 10.39
C PRO A 27 10.26 -9.08 9.12
N CYS A 28 10.45 -7.93 8.51
CA CYS A 28 11.43 -7.71 7.44
C CYS A 28 12.82 -7.59 8.08
N THR A 29 13.79 -8.41 7.63
CA THR A 29 15.14 -8.46 8.23
C THR A 29 16.25 -8.61 7.19
N VAL A 30 15.90 -8.91 5.95
CA VAL A 30 16.88 -9.08 4.87
C VAL A 30 17.15 -7.71 4.25
N PRO A 31 18.40 -7.24 4.16
CA PRO A 31 18.68 -5.98 3.49
C PRO A 31 18.34 -6.07 2.00
N SER A 32 17.70 -5.02 1.49
CA SER A 32 17.35 -4.89 0.09
C SER A 32 18.58 -4.83 -0.81
N PRO A 33 18.58 -5.53 -1.97
CA PRO A 33 19.70 -5.51 -2.90
C PRO A 33 19.73 -4.23 -3.76
N ASN A 34 18.68 -3.40 -3.70
CA ASN A 34 18.62 -2.16 -4.49
C ASN A 34 19.74 -1.19 -4.05
N PRO A 35 20.66 -0.82 -4.94
CA PRO A 35 21.80 0.03 -4.59
C PRO A 35 21.44 1.50 -4.37
N VAL A 36 20.26 1.95 -4.84
CA VAL A 36 19.84 3.35 -4.77
C VAL A 36 18.96 3.58 -3.54
N ARG A 37 19.58 3.96 -2.43
CA ARG A 37 18.91 4.15 -1.14
C ARG A 37 17.88 5.29 -1.12
N ASP A 38 18.12 6.35 -1.88
CA ASP A 38 17.22 7.52 -1.94
C ASP A 38 15.86 7.21 -2.60
N LEU A 39 15.68 6.00 -3.14
CA LEU A 39 14.41 5.51 -3.69
C LEU A 39 13.62 4.65 -2.71
N PHE A 40 14.14 4.44 -1.48
CA PHE A 40 13.38 3.78 -0.45
C PHE A 40 12.31 4.72 0.10
N VAL A 41 11.12 4.16 0.25
CA VAL A 41 9.98 4.81 0.86
C VAL A 41 9.97 4.44 2.34
N ASP A 42 9.69 5.42 3.18
CA ASP A 42 9.69 5.25 4.63
C ASP A 42 8.51 4.37 5.08
N GLU A 43 8.67 3.64 6.19
CA GLU A 43 7.58 2.83 6.76
C GLU A 43 6.47 3.71 7.36
N ASP A 44 6.81 4.93 7.79
CA ASP A 44 5.85 5.89 8.35
C ASP A 44 5.20 6.78 7.27
N ASP A 45 5.62 6.68 6.01
CA ASP A 45 5.03 7.47 4.91
C ASP A 45 3.56 7.08 4.70
N THR A 46 2.69 8.08 4.60
CA THR A 46 1.25 7.89 4.41
C THR A 46 0.70 8.85 3.37
N VAL A 47 -0.11 8.35 2.44
CA VAL A 47 -0.81 9.14 1.42
C VAL A 47 -2.27 9.32 1.83
N CYS A 48 -2.69 10.57 2.04
CA CYS A 48 -4.05 10.89 2.48
C CYS A 48 -5.12 10.33 1.51
N ALA A 49 -6.12 9.64 2.06
CA ALA A 49 -7.20 9.03 1.27
C ALA A 49 -8.29 10.04 0.83
N TYR A 50 -8.34 11.21 1.47
CA TYR A 50 -9.30 12.27 1.17
C TYR A 50 -8.62 13.48 0.56
N SER A 51 -9.25 14.07 -0.46
CA SER A 51 -8.82 15.34 -1.06
C SER A 51 -9.82 16.47 -0.83
N ASP A 52 -11.00 16.17 -0.27
CA ASP A 52 -12.01 17.17 0.06
C ASP A 52 -11.64 17.92 1.35
N MET A 53 -11.48 19.23 1.25
CA MET A 53 -11.06 20.08 2.37
C MET A 53 -12.07 20.15 3.51
N GLN A 54 -13.37 20.06 3.22
CA GLN A 54 -14.40 20.10 4.27
C GLN A 54 -14.36 18.84 5.12
N VAL A 55 -14.23 17.67 4.46
CA VAL A 55 -14.07 16.39 5.15
C VAL A 55 -12.79 16.36 5.98
N LEU A 56 -11.67 16.85 5.41
CA LEU A 56 -10.40 16.94 6.14
C LEU A 56 -10.50 17.85 7.37
N GLN A 57 -11.14 19.01 7.25
CA GLN A 57 -11.34 19.92 8.37
C GLN A 57 -12.19 19.29 9.48
N GLN A 58 -13.23 18.54 9.14
CA GLN A 58 -14.06 17.82 10.12
C GLN A 58 -13.25 16.76 10.86
N ILE A 59 -12.54 15.89 10.14
CA ILE A 59 -11.70 14.83 10.72
C ILE A 59 -10.67 15.44 11.69
N LEU A 60 -9.98 16.50 11.26
CA LEU A 60 -8.97 17.19 12.06
C LEU A 60 -9.58 17.89 13.28
N ALA A 61 -10.74 18.54 13.14
CA ALA A 61 -11.43 19.22 14.23
C ALA A 61 -11.92 18.25 15.30
N GLU A 62 -12.31 17.04 14.91
CA GLU A 62 -12.73 15.97 15.81
C GLU A 62 -11.57 15.14 16.37
N TYR A 63 -10.32 15.46 16.01
CA TYR A 63 -9.12 14.70 16.35
C TYR A 63 -9.25 13.20 15.98
N LEU A 64 -9.96 12.92 14.89
CA LEU A 64 -10.10 11.58 14.37
C LEU A 64 -8.84 11.20 13.59
N PRO A 65 -8.45 9.91 13.60
CA PRO A 65 -7.30 9.47 12.83
C PRO A 65 -7.60 9.62 11.33
N LEU A 66 -6.67 10.23 10.60
CA LEU A 66 -6.81 10.49 9.17
C LEU A 66 -6.57 9.19 8.38
N PRO A 67 -7.55 8.67 7.63
CA PRO A 67 -7.33 7.50 6.79
C PRO A 67 -6.35 7.81 5.67
N GLY A 68 -5.37 6.95 5.49
CA GLY A 68 -4.36 7.07 4.45
C GLY A 68 -3.87 5.72 3.96
N PHE A 69 -3.38 5.71 2.73
CA PHE A 69 -2.79 4.55 2.09
C PHE A 69 -1.29 4.53 2.35
N GLU A 70 -0.74 3.34 2.59
CA GLU A 70 0.69 3.14 2.56
C GLU A 70 1.19 3.26 1.11
N PRO A 71 2.18 4.14 0.81
CA PRO A 71 2.74 4.25 -0.52
C PRO A 71 3.55 3.01 -0.87
N ALA A 72 3.26 2.40 -2.02
CA ALA A 72 4.08 1.34 -2.57
C ALA A 72 5.46 1.89 -2.98
N GLY A 73 6.51 1.11 -2.73
CA GLY A 73 7.87 1.49 -3.09
C GLY A 73 8.90 0.44 -2.67
N ALA A 74 10.16 0.68 -3.03
CA ALA A 74 11.25 -0.13 -2.51
C ALA A 74 11.42 0.15 -1.00
N ARG A 75 11.82 -0.88 -0.24
CA ARG A 75 12.09 -0.78 1.20
C ARG A 75 13.54 -1.14 1.47
N GLU A 76 14.12 -0.62 2.56
CA GLU A 76 15.49 -0.96 2.96
C GLU A 76 15.59 -2.41 3.44
N GLN A 77 14.52 -2.94 4.04
CA GLN A 77 14.45 -4.30 4.56
C GLN A 77 13.32 -5.10 3.89
N LEU A 78 13.59 -6.37 3.62
CA LEU A 78 12.72 -7.33 2.95
C LEU A 78 12.41 -8.51 3.86
N PHE A 79 11.25 -9.13 3.63
CA PHE A 79 10.85 -10.37 4.29
C PHE A 79 11.53 -11.60 3.67
N PHE A 80 11.61 -11.66 2.33
CA PHE A 80 12.22 -12.78 1.61
C PHE A 80 13.67 -12.50 1.24
N ASP A 81 14.52 -13.54 1.23
CA ASP A 81 15.86 -13.47 0.68
C ASP A 81 15.83 -13.54 -0.87
N PRO A 82 16.26 -12.48 -1.58
CA PRO A 82 16.28 -12.44 -3.05
C PRO A 82 17.04 -13.61 -3.69
N LYS A 83 18.03 -14.18 -2.99
CA LYS A 83 18.85 -15.29 -3.52
C LYS A 83 18.14 -16.63 -3.54
N THR A 84 17.08 -16.79 -2.75
CA THR A 84 16.41 -18.09 -2.54
C THR A 84 14.94 -18.08 -2.90
N VAL A 85 14.33 -16.89 -2.99
CA VAL A 85 12.92 -16.73 -3.32
C VAL A 85 12.59 -17.32 -4.69
N ARG A 86 11.41 -17.94 -4.80
CA ARG A 86 10.84 -18.40 -6.07
C ARG A 86 9.47 -17.76 -6.23
N CYS A 87 9.23 -17.13 -7.37
CA CYS A 87 7.98 -16.48 -7.68
C CYS A 87 7.25 -17.25 -8.78
N ALA A 88 5.93 -17.40 -8.62
CA ALA A 88 5.04 -17.89 -9.66
C ALA A 88 4.07 -16.76 -10.05
N ILE A 89 3.89 -16.55 -11.35
CA ILE A 89 2.96 -15.55 -11.89
C ILE A 89 1.79 -16.32 -12.51
N VAL A 90 0.57 -16.02 -12.05
CA VAL A 90 -0.66 -16.51 -12.63
C VAL A 90 -1.49 -15.33 -13.09
N THR A 91 -2.00 -15.39 -14.33
CA THR A 91 -2.96 -14.43 -14.84
C THR A 91 -4.32 -15.11 -14.94
N CYS A 92 -5.35 -14.45 -14.40
CA CYS A 92 -6.71 -14.95 -14.36
C CYS A 92 -7.63 -14.05 -15.20
N GLY A 93 -8.72 -14.62 -15.74
CA GLY A 93 -9.72 -13.88 -16.52
C GLY A 93 -9.39 -13.75 -18.00
N GLY A 94 -9.96 -12.73 -18.66
CA GLY A 94 -9.73 -12.43 -20.07
C GLY A 94 -8.41 -11.69 -20.31
N LEU A 95 -7.89 -11.77 -21.53
CA LEU A 95 -6.69 -11.03 -21.93
C LEU A 95 -7.00 -9.52 -21.99
N CYS A 96 -6.10 -8.72 -21.42
CA CYS A 96 -6.15 -7.26 -21.45
C CYS A 96 -4.85 -6.72 -22.06
N PRO A 97 -4.88 -5.64 -22.86
CA PRO A 97 -3.66 -4.95 -23.29
C PRO A 97 -2.76 -4.60 -22.10
N GLY A 98 -1.45 -4.84 -22.25
CA GLY A 98 -0.45 -4.58 -21.20
C GLY A 98 -0.16 -5.76 -20.25
N GLN A 99 -0.91 -6.87 -20.31
CA GLN A 99 -0.63 -8.04 -19.46
C GLN A 99 0.81 -8.58 -19.64
N ASN A 100 1.31 -8.62 -20.87
CA ASN A 100 2.67 -9.06 -21.15
C ASN A 100 3.73 -8.08 -20.62
N ASP A 101 3.44 -6.77 -20.64
CA ASP A 101 4.33 -5.77 -20.08
C ASP A 101 4.44 -5.90 -18.57
N VAL A 102 3.31 -6.19 -17.88
CA VAL A 102 3.29 -6.49 -16.45
C VAL A 102 4.13 -7.74 -16.14
N ILE A 103 3.91 -8.85 -16.86
CA ILE A 103 4.69 -10.09 -16.68
C ILE A 103 6.18 -9.83 -16.89
N ARG A 104 6.54 -9.13 -17.97
CA ARG A 104 7.92 -8.79 -18.30
C ARG A 104 8.55 -7.92 -17.21
N SER A 105 7.84 -6.90 -16.72
CA SER A 105 8.34 -6.02 -15.66
C SER A 105 8.62 -6.80 -14.38
N ILE A 106 7.68 -7.64 -13.93
CA ILE A 106 7.85 -8.48 -12.73
C ILE A 106 9.06 -9.41 -12.89
N TYR A 107 9.18 -10.10 -14.03
CA TYR A 107 10.31 -11.00 -14.28
C TYR A 107 11.66 -10.27 -14.26
N LEU A 108 11.76 -9.12 -14.94
CA LEU A 108 13.01 -8.36 -14.99
C LEU A 108 13.40 -7.82 -13.61
N THR A 109 12.44 -7.31 -12.83
CA THR A 109 12.68 -6.87 -11.46
C THR A 109 13.20 -8.01 -10.60
N LEU A 110 12.56 -9.19 -10.62
CA LEU A 110 12.98 -10.34 -9.82
C LEU A 110 14.33 -10.94 -10.25
N ARG A 111 14.72 -10.80 -11.53
CA ARG A 111 15.91 -11.45 -12.08
C ARG A 111 17.18 -10.61 -11.98
N TYR A 112 17.04 -9.28 -12.06
CA TYR A 112 18.15 -8.35 -12.23
C TYR A 112 18.26 -7.29 -11.14
N THR A 113 17.36 -7.29 -10.16
CA THR A 113 17.47 -6.47 -8.94
C THR A 113 17.98 -7.33 -7.80
#